data_AF-A0A6L6F3V8-F1
#
_entry.id   AF-A0A6L6F3V8-F1
#
_cell.length_a   1.000
_cell.length_b   1.000
_cell.length_c   1.000
_cell.angle_alpha   90.00
_cell.angle_beta   90.00
_cell.angle_gamma   90.00
#
_symmetry.space_group_name_H-M   'P 1'
#
loop_
_entity.id
_entity.type
_entity.pdbx_description
1 polymer ?
#
loop_
_entity_poly.entity_id
_entity_poly.type
_entity_poly.pdbx_seq_one_letter_code
_entity_poly.pdbx_strand_id
1 'polypeptide(L)' 'MNPFNYLYVAGLLFTIGAVGVVVRRNAIVVFMCVELMLNAANLTLVTFARINGNL' A
#
# COMPACT_ATOMS: atom_id res chain seq x y z
N MET A 1 1.72 12.18 -15.92
CA MET A 1 1.81 10.82 -15.33
C MET A 1 0.41 10.39 -14.95
N ASN A 2 -0.08 9.25 -15.44
CA ASN A 2 -1.46 8.81 -15.17
C ASN A 2 -1.62 8.42 -13.69
N PRO A 3 -2.63 8.95 -12.97
CA PRO A 3 -2.86 8.63 -11.55
C PRO A 3 -3.12 7.13 -11.35
N PHE A 4 -3.66 6.44 -12.36
CA PHE A 4 -3.84 4.98 -12.35
C PHE A 4 -2.54 4.19 -12.12
N ASN A 5 -1.38 4.70 -12.55
CA ASN A 5 -0.10 4.03 -12.31
C ASN A 5 0.23 3.94 -10.82
N TYR A 6 -0.14 4.96 -10.03
CA TYR A 6 0.07 4.94 -8.59
C TYR A 6 -0.83 3.92 -7.89
N LEU A 7 -2.03 3.68 -8.44
CA LEU A 7 -2.95 2.66 -7.94
C LEU A 7 -2.38 1.25 -8.15
N TYR A 8 -1.76 0.98 -9.30
CA TYR A 8 -1.05 -0.29 -9.54
C TYR A 8 0.11 -0.49 -8.57
N VAL A 9 0.94 0.55 -8.36
CA VAL A 9 2.07 0.48 -7.42
C VAL A 9 1.58 0.27 -5.99
N ALA A 10 0.53 0.97 -5.57
CA ALA A 10 -0.06 0.80 -4.26
C ALA A 10 -0.62 -0.62 -4.06
N GLY A 11 -1.34 -1.16 -5.06
CA GLY A 11 -1.82 -2.54 -5.03
C GLY A 11 -0.69 -3.55 -4.89
N LEU A 12 0.41 -3.37 -5.62
CA LEU A 12 1.58 -4.25 -5.59
C LEU A 12 2.31 -4.19 -4.24
N LEU A 13 2.49 -2.99 -3.68
CA LEU A 13 3.04 -2.81 -2.33
C LEU A 13 2.15 -3.48 -1.27
N PHE A 14 0.83 -3.32 -1.38
CA PHE A 14 -0.11 -3.92 -0.44
C PHE A 14 -0.07 -5.44 -0.49
N THR A 15 -0.02 -6.05 -1.68
CA THR A 15 0.06 -7.52 -1.81
C THR A 15 1.40 -8.06 -1.30
N ILE A 16 2.52 -7.36 -1.52
CA ILE A 16 3.82 -7.73 -0.93
C ILE A 16 3.74 -7.69 0.60
N GLY A 17 3.15 -6.64 1.16
CA GLY A 17 2.93 -6.53 2.61
C GLY A 17 2.06 -7.65 3.15
N ALA A 18 0.95 -7.97 2.47
CA ALA A 18 0.03 -9.04 2.86
C ALA A 18 0.70 -10.42 2.82
N VAL A 19 1.45 -10.73 1.76
CA VAL A 19 2.27 -11.97 1.68
C VAL A 19 3.30 -12.00 2.81
N GLY A 20 3.94 -10.87 3.09
CA GLY A 20 4.87 -10.73 4.21
C GLY A 20 4.24 -11.06 5.57
N VAL A 21 3.03 -10.60 5.83
CA VAL A 21 2.30 -10.92 7.08
C VAL A 21 2.01 -12.41 7.22
N VAL A 22 1.63 -13.10 6.13
CA VAL A 22 1.29 -14.53 6.18
C VAL A 22 2.53 -15.42 6.29
N VAL A 23 3.63 -15.04 5.65
CA VAL A 23 4.84 -15.88 5.55
C VAL A 23 5.78 -15.71 6.75
N ARG A 24 5.79 -14.53 7.39
CA ARG A 24 6.77 -14.20 8.43
C ARG A 24 6.30 -14.65 9.80
N ARG A 25 7.13 -15.46 10.48
CA ARG A 25 6.90 -15.88 11.88
C ARG A 25 7.39 -14.89 12.93
N ASN A 26 8.22 -13.91 12.53
CA ASN A 26 8.73 -12.91 13.46
C ASN A 26 7.74 -11.75 13.58
N ALA A 27 7.20 -11.53 14.78
CA ALA A 27 6.23 -10.48 15.07
C ALA A 27 6.72 -9.08 14.64
N ILE A 28 8.01 -8.76 14.82
CA ILE A 28 8.57 -7.46 14.42
C ILE A 28 8.47 -7.27 12.90
N VAL A 29 8.76 -8.33 12.12
CA VAL A 29 8.67 -8.27 10.66
C VAL A 29 7.22 -8.17 10.21
N VAL A 30 6.31 -8.85 10.90
CA VAL A 30 4.87 -8.71 10.63
C VAL A 30 4.41 -7.27 10.85
N PHE A 31 4.85 -6.61 11.94
CA PHE A 31 4.57 -5.19 12.16
C PHE A 31 5.12 -4.28 11.04
N MET A 32 6.36 -4.52 10.60
CA MET A 32 6.94 -3.77 9.48
C MET A 32 6.15 -3.99 8.16
N CYS A 33 5.67 -5.21 7.91
CA CYS A 33 4.78 -5.49 6.77
C CYS A 33 3.44 -4.76 6.89
N VAL A 34 2.89 -4.63 8.11
CA VAL A 34 1.69 -3.83 8.36
C VAL A 34 1.94 -2.35 8.09
N GLU A 35 3.05 -1.77 8.54
CA GLU A 35 3.43 -0.38 8.20
C GLU A 35 3.55 -0.15 6.69
N LEU A 36 4.09 -1.12 5.96
CA LEU A 36 4.18 -1.09 4.51
C LEU A 36 2.80 -1.15 3.85
N MET A 37 1.89 -2.02 4.33
CA MET A 37 0.50 -2.07 3.85
C MET A 37 -0.25 -0.76 4.13
N LEU A 38 -0.05 -0.15 5.31
CA LEU A 38 -0.66 1.13 5.65
C LEU A 38 -0.14 2.27 4.76
N ASN A 39 1.15 2.26 4.41
CA ASN A 39 1.69 3.21 3.43
C ASN A 39 1.07 3.05 2.04
N ALA A 40 0.88 1.81 1.58
CA ALA A 40 0.21 1.51 0.32
C ALA A 40 -1.26 1.97 0.32
N ALA A 41 -1.97 1.78 1.44
CA ALA A 41 -3.33 2.27 1.61
C ALA A 41 -3.40 3.81 1.55
N ASN A 42 -2.46 4.51 2.21
CA ASN A 42 -2.36 5.97 2.13
C ASN A 42 -2.11 6.46 0.70
N LEU A 43 -1.21 5.80 -0.04
CA LEU A 43 -0.96 6.13 -1.45
C LEU A 43 -2.22 5.96 -2.30
N THR A 44 -3.00 4.91 -2.06
CA THR A 44 -4.30 4.68 -2.70
C THR A 44 -5.28 5.81 -2.41
N LEU A 45 -5.41 6.21 -1.13
CA LEU A 45 -6.30 7.29 -0.71
C LEU A 45 -5.91 8.64 -1.34
N VAL A 46 -4.63 8.99 -1.34
CA VAL A 46 -4.13 10.22 -1.97
C VAL A 46 -4.34 10.20 -3.48
N THR A 47 -4.13 9.06 -4.12
CA THR A 47 -4.36 8.89 -5.56
C THR A 47 -5.84 9.09 -5.89
N PHE A 48 -6.75 8.51 -5.09
CA PHE A 48 -8.19 8.75 -5.25
C PHE A 48 -8.58 10.20 -4.96
N ALA A 49 -8.00 10.85 -3.95
CA ALA A 49 -8.24 12.26 -3.69
C ALA A 49 -7.85 13.14 -4.90
N ARG A 50 -6.71 12.83 -5.53
CA ARG A 50 -6.25 13.50 -6.76
C ARG A 50 -7.14 13.20 -7.97
N ILE A 51 -7.63 11.97 -8.13
CA ILE A 51 -8.57 11.62 -9.22
C ILE A 51 -9.91 12.35 -9.06
N ASN A 52 -10.39 12.50 -7.82
CA ASN A 52 -11.65 13.18 -7.51
C ASN A 52 -11.52 14.72 -7.50
N GLY A 53 -10.34 15.28 -7.77
CA GLY A 53 -10.11 16.73 -7.79
C GLY A 53 -10.11 17.40 -6.40
N ASN A 54 -9.95 16.61 -5.34
CA ASN A 54 -9.92 17.08 -3.95
C ASN A 54 -8.48 17.33 -3.44
N LEU A 55 -7.52 17.50 -4.36
CA LEU A 55 -6.11 17.79 -4.06
C LEU A 55 -5.46 18.66 -5.14
#